data_AF-X0XGG4-F1
#
_entry.id   AF-X0XGG4-F1
#
_cell.length_a   1.000
_cell.length_b   1.000
_cell.length_c   1.000
_cell.angle_alpha   90.00
_cell.angle_beta   90.00
_cell.angle_gamma   90.00
#
_symmetry.space_group_name_H-M   'P 1'
#
loop_
_entity.id
_entity.type
_entity.pdbx_description
1 polymer ?
#
loop_
_entity_poly.entity_id
_entity_poly.type
_entity_poly.pdbx_seq_one_letter_code
_entity_poly.pdbx_strand_id
1 'polypeptide(L)'
;EALYAYGQEADVMIASHNWPRWGNERIQEVLKANRDIYAHQNNQVLHYANQGTTINEIHNVYRAPQSLQDGWITRFYHGSQENNARGVINKYLGHWDTNPATLIPLSPRDSAPLYVEMMGGSDRIMAKSVEL
;
A
#
# COMPACT_ATOMS: atom_id res chain seq x y z
N GLU A 1 19.62 7.72 -6.80
CA GLU A 1 20.71 8.70 -6.76
C GLU A 1 21.79 8.32 -5.73
N ALA A 2 21.48 8.28 -4.43
CA ALA A 2 22.45 7.99 -3.35
C ALA A 2 23.30 6.72 -3.56
N LEU A 3 22.72 5.64 -4.09
CA LEU A 3 23.44 4.39 -4.43
C LEU A 3 24.64 4.61 -5.38
N TYR A 4 24.48 5.49 -6.36
CA TYR A 4 25.52 5.77 -7.35
C TYR A 4 26.44 6.90 -6.90
N ALA A 5 25.89 7.92 -6.22
CA ALA A 5 26.67 9.07 -5.78
C ALA A 5 27.60 8.75 -4.59
N TYR A 6 27.18 7.88 -3.67
CA TYR A 6 27.88 7.61 -2.41
C TYR A 6 28.00 6.13 -2.08
N GLY A 7 27.03 5.33 -2.52
CA GLY A 7 26.96 3.92 -2.12
C GLY A 7 28.20 3.10 -2.48
N GLN A 8 28.94 3.46 -3.53
CA GLN A 8 30.13 2.70 -3.97
C GLN A 8 31.33 2.86 -3.02
N GLU A 9 31.36 3.94 -2.23
CA GLU A 9 32.47 4.30 -1.34
C GLU A 9 32.07 4.26 0.13
N ALA A 10 30.78 4.12 0.43
CA ALA A 10 30.27 4.15 1.80
C ALA A 10 30.70 2.92 2.61
N ASP A 11 31.30 3.15 3.78
CA ASP A 11 31.63 2.11 4.75
C ASP A 11 30.59 1.97 5.87
N VAL A 12 29.86 3.04 6.17
CA VAL A 12 28.79 3.09 7.17
C VAL A 12 27.61 3.91 6.65
N MET A 13 26.40 3.37 6.80
CA MET A 13 25.16 4.07 6.51
C MET A 13 24.35 4.27 7.79
N ILE A 14 23.94 5.52 8.03
CA ILE A 14 23.09 5.93 9.14
C ILE A 14 21.79 6.55 8.61
N ALA A 15 20.74 6.52 9.42
CA ALA A 15 19.46 7.17 9.14
C ALA A 15 18.92 7.78 10.43
N SER A 16 18.01 8.74 10.32
CA SER A 16 17.36 9.37 11.49
C SER A 16 16.50 8.41 12.31
N HIS A 17 16.18 7.24 11.75
CA HIS A 17 15.44 6.17 12.42
C HIS A 17 16.19 4.83 12.31
N ASN A 18 15.96 3.98 13.32
CA ASN A 18 16.54 2.64 13.47
C ASN A 18 18.07 2.65 13.73
N TRP A 19 18.78 1.59 13.35
CA TRP A 19 20.20 1.39 13.65
C TRP A 19 21.06 1.39 12.38
N PRO A 20 22.37 1.73 12.48
CA PRO A 20 23.25 1.82 11.31
C PRO A 20 23.46 0.49 10.57
N ARG A 21 24.09 0.57 9.41
CA ARG A 21 24.55 -0.56 8.59
C ARG A 21 26.03 -0.37 8.27
N TRP A 22 26.83 -1.41 8.47
CA TRP A 22 28.28 -1.39 8.26
C TRP A 22 28.68 -2.31 7.11
N GLY A 23 29.70 -1.91 6.36
CA GLY A 23 30.24 -2.63 5.22
C GLY A 23 29.55 -2.29 3.90
N ASN A 24 30.35 -2.01 2.88
CA ASN A 24 29.87 -1.53 1.59
C ASN A 24 28.84 -2.46 0.93
N GLU A 25 29.08 -3.78 0.94
CA GLU A 25 28.18 -4.78 0.36
C GLU A 25 26.78 -4.73 0.99
N ARG A 26 26.70 -4.63 2.32
CA ARG A 26 25.41 -4.52 3.04
C ARG A 26 24.72 -3.20 2.73
N ILE A 27 25.46 -2.11 2.60
CA ILE A 27 24.90 -0.79 2.25
C ILE A 27 24.32 -0.83 0.84
N GLN A 28 25.04 -1.43 -0.11
CA GLN A 28 24.59 -1.64 -1.48
C GLN A 28 23.30 -2.48 -1.53
N GLU A 29 23.24 -3.58 -0.78
CA GLU A 29 22.04 -4.42 -0.65
C GLU A 29 20.84 -3.59 -0.17
N VAL A 30 21.00 -2.84 0.91
CA VAL A 30 19.93 -2.03 1.50
C VAL A 30 19.43 -0.95 0.55
N LEU A 31 20.35 -0.23 -0.10
CA LEU A 31 19.99 0.83 -1.03
C LEU A 31 19.31 0.28 -2.29
N LYS A 32 19.75 -0.87 -2.82
CA LYS A 32 19.11 -1.55 -3.96
C LYS A 32 17.71 -2.04 -3.59
N ALA A 33 17.57 -2.76 -2.47
CA ALA A 33 16.28 -3.27 -2.02
C ALA A 33 15.27 -2.13 -1.76
N ASN A 34 15.69 -1.04 -1.11
CA ASN A 34 14.83 0.14 -0.91
C ASN A 34 14.43 0.78 -2.24
N ARG A 35 15.37 1.02 -3.15
CA ARG A 35 15.07 1.55 -4.48
C ARG A 35 14.04 0.69 -5.19
N ASP A 36 14.25 -0.63 -5.18
CA ASP A 36 13.47 -1.58 -5.97
C ASP A 36 12.06 -1.78 -5.41
N ILE A 37 11.88 -1.80 -4.08
CA ILE A 37 10.54 -1.96 -3.51
C ILE A 37 9.63 -0.77 -3.83
N TYR A 38 10.13 0.46 -3.71
CA TYR A 38 9.34 1.66 -4.02
C TYR A 38 9.09 1.80 -5.52
N ALA A 39 10.10 1.53 -6.36
CA ALA A 39 9.93 1.55 -7.81
C ALA A 39 8.94 0.48 -8.27
N HIS A 40 9.05 -0.75 -7.76
CA HIS A 40 8.12 -1.82 -8.07
C HIS A 40 6.69 -1.50 -7.62
N GLN A 41 6.50 -1.00 -6.39
CA GLN A 41 5.19 -0.60 -5.91
C GLN A 41 4.54 0.45 -6.81
N ASN A 42 5.27 1.51 -7.15
CA ASN A 42 4.75 2.54 -8.04
C ASN A 42 4.36 1.97 -9.41
N ASN A 43 5.28 1.24 -10.05
CA ASN A 43 5.10 0.81 -11.43
C ASN A 43 4.04 -0.29 -11.55
N GLN A 44 4.06 -1.28 -10.65
CA GLN A 44 3.12 -2.39 -10.70
C GLN A 44 1.71 -1.96 -10.32
N VAL A 45 1.55 -1.03 -9.39
CA VAL A 45 0.24 -0.45 -9.09
C VAL A 45 -0.31 0.30 -10.30
N LEU A 46 0.49 1.13 -10.96
CA LEU A 46 0.07 1.82 -12.18
C LEU A 46 -0.21 0.85 -13.33
N HIS A 47 0.53 -0.26 -13.42
CA HIS A 47 0.23 -1.32 -14.39
C HIS A 47 -1.19 -1.90 -14.18
N TYR A 48 -1.56 -2.22 -12.94
CA TYR A 48 -2.91 -2.68 -12.62
C TYR A 48 -3.97 -1.60 -12.83
N ALA A 49 -3.68 -0.34 -12.47
CA ALA A 49 -4.59 0.76 -12.70
C ALA A 49 -4.88 0.96 -14.21
N ASN A 50 -3.87 0.83 -15.06
CA ASN A 50 -4.02 0.87 -16.52
C ASN A 50 -4.84 -0.32 -17.08
N GLN A 51 -5.03 -1.38 -16.30
CA GLN A 51 -5.91 -2.51 -16.61
C GLN A 51 -7.32 -2.36 -16.01
N GLY A 52 -7.61 -1.20 -15.40
CA GLY A 52 -8.92 -0.91 -14.81
C GLY A 52 -9.05 -1.25 -13.33
N THR A 53 -7.98 -1.70 -12.66
CA THR A 53 -8.02 -1.91 -11.20
C THR A 53 -8.20 -0.57 -10.49
N THR A 54 -9.22 -0.48 -9.65
CA THR A 54 -9.57 0.76 -8.95
C THR A 54 -8.81 0.94 -7.62
N ILE A 55 -8.91 2.15 -7.05
CA ILE A 55 -8.41 2.45 -5.69
C ILE A 55 -9.05 1.55 -4.61
N ASN A 56 -10.24 1.01 -4.88
CA ASN A 56 -10.98 0.13 -3.98
C ASN A 56 -10.61 -1.35 -4.14
N GLU A 57 -9.77 -1.70 -5.12
CA GLU A 57 -9.39 -3.10 -5.41
C GLU A 57 -7.89 -3.34 -5.26
N ILE A 58 -7.06 -2.32 -5.53
CA ILE A 58 -5.61 -2.48 -5.69
C ILE A 58 -4.91 -3.18 -4.51
N HIS A 59 -5.38 -2.94 -3.29
CA HIS A 59 -4.81 -3.52 -2.07
C HIS A 59 -4.98 -5.05 -2.00
N ASN A 60 -5.99 -5.59 -2.68
CA ASN A 60 -6.26 -7.03 -2.73
C ASN A 60 -5.44 -7.75 -3.80
N VAL A 61 -4.98 -7.03 -4.84
CA VAL A 61 -4.29 -7.64 -6.00
C VAL A 61 -2.79 -7.35 -6.01
N TYR A 62 -2.35 -6.17 -5.56
CA TYR A 62 -0.94 -5.84 -5.53
C TYR A 62 -0.21 -6.67 -4.46
N ARG A 63 0.89 -7.30 -4.86
CA ARG A 63 1.85 -7.95 -3.99
C ARG A 63 3.27 -7.56 -4.41
N ALA A 64 4.13 -7.27 -3.43
CA ALA A 64 5.56 -7.12 -3.71
C ALA A 64 6.17 -8.47 -4.15
N PRO A 65 7.25 -8.50 -4.93
CA PRO A 65 7.92 -9.74 -5.31
C PRO A 65 8.50 -10.43 -4.07
N GLN A 66 8.47 -11.76 -4.04
CA GLN A 66 8.96 -12.54 -2.89
C GLN A 66 10.40 -12.19 -2.50
N SER A 67 11.27 -11.97 -3.50
CA SER A 67 12.66 -11.54 -3.32
C SER A 67 12.83 -10.24 -2.54
N LEU A 68 11.81 -9.37 -2.54
CA LEU A 68 11.78 -8.14 -1.75
C LEU A 68 10.92 -8.27 -0.49
N GLN A 69 10.11 -9.32 -0.32
CA GLN A 69 9.33 -9.52 0.92
C GLN A 69 10.12 -10.27 2.00
N ASP A 70 11.00 -11.20 1.58
CA ASP A 70 11.71 -12.08 2.50
C ASP A 70 12.79 -11.34 3.32
N GLY A 71 13.24 -10.19 2.84
CA GLY A 71 14.24 -9.36 3.52
C GLY A 71 13.66 -8.50 4.64
N TRP A 72 14.36 -8.38 5.77
CA TRP A 72 14.01 -7.46 6.87
C TRP A 72 13.96 -5.98 6.46
N ILE A 73 14.66 -5.63 5.39
CA ILE A 73 14.88 -4.24 4.93
C ILE A 73 13.59 -3.61 4.40
N THR A 74 12.76 -4.42 3.76
CA THR A 74 11.64 -3.99 2.90
C THR A 74 10.29 -4.44 3.44
N ARG A 75 10.26 -4.94 4.68
CA ARG A 75 9.01 -5.25 5.38
C ARG A 75 8.24 -3.98 5.69
N PHE A 76 6.94 -4.05 5.49
CA PHE A 76 5.99 -2.97 5.71
C PHE A 76 5.61 -2.86 7.20
N TYR A 77 6.57 -2.47 8.05
CA TYR A 77 6.32 -2.29 9.50
C TYR A 77 5.74 -0.91 9.84
N HIS A 78 6.14 0.13 9.11
CA HIS A 78 5.64 1.49 9.32
C HIS A 78 4.54 1.86 8.32
N GLY A 79 4.81 1.69 7.03
CA GLY A 79 3.76 1.70 6.01
C GLY A 79 3.07 0.33 5.93
N SER A 80 2.01 0.22 5.14
CA SER A 80 1.45 -1.07 4.73
C SER A 80 1.44 -1.20 3.21
N GLN A 81 1.59 -2.41 2.72
CA GLN A 81 1.60 -2.67 1.29
C GLN A 81 0.27 -2.26 0.65
N GLU A 82 -0.82 -2.56 1.35
CA GLU A 82 -2.21 -2.30 1.02
C GLU A 82 -2.49 -0.79 0.94
N ASN A 83 -2.13 -0.04 2.00
CA ASN A 83 -2.41 1.38 2.07
C ASN A 83 -1.53 2.17 1.09
N ASN A 84 -0.24 1.82 0.98
CA ASN A 84 0.66 2.49 0.05
C ASN A 84 0.25 2.24 -1.41
N ALA A 85 -0.25 1.05 -1.75
CA ALA A 85 -0.77 0.77 -3.08
C ALA A 85 -1.97 1.66 -3.43
N ARG A 86 -2.91 1.84 -2.49
CA ARG A 86 -4.01 2.83 -2.65
C ARG A 86 -3.46 4.25 -2.77
N GLY A 87 -2.42 4.58 -2.02
CA GLY A 87 -1.72 5.87 -2.08
C GLY A 87 -1.14 6.18 -3.45
N VAL A 88 -0.56 5.19 -4.14
CA VAL A 88 -0.08 5.36 -5.54
C VAL A 88 -1.26 5.68 -6.46
N ILE A 89 -2.37 4.93 -6.41
CA ILE A 89 -3.54 5.26 -7.24
C ILE A 89 -4.04 6.66 -6.91
N ASN A 90 -4.18 7.00 -5.62
CA ASN A 90 -4.67 8.31 -5.20
C ASN A 90 -3.78 9.46 -5.71
N LYS A 91 -2.46 9.26 -5.76
CA LYS A 91 -1.52 10.25 -6.30
C LYS A 91 -1.76 10.55 -7.78
N TYR A 92 -2.08 9.54 -8.59
CA TYR A 92 -2.15 9.66 -10.05
C TYR A 92 -3.57 9.84 -10.60
N LEU A 93 -4.56 9.19 -9.99
CA LEU A 93 -5.95 9.13 -10.46
C LEU A 93 -6.96 9.73 -9.46
N GLY A 94 -6.52 10.05 -8.25
CA GLY A 94 -7.37 10.57 -7.18
C GLY A 94 -8.15 9.50 -6.43
N HIS A 95 -9.08 9.95 -5.58
CA HIS A 95 -9.80 9.09 -4.64
C HIS A 95 -11.04 8.41 -5.23
N TRP A 96 -11.52 8.88 -6.40
CA TRP A 96 -12.74 8.38 -7.02
C TRP A 96 -12.41 7.19 -7.94
N ASP A 97 -13.16 6.11 -7.81
CA ASP A 97 -12.97 4.89 -8.61
C ASP A 97 -13.56 4.96 -10.02
N THR A 98 -14.03 6.13 -10.45
CA THR A 98 -14.62 6.42 -11.77
C THR A 98 -15.97 5.74 -12.04
N ASN A 99 -16.55 5.06 -11.05
CA ASN A 99 -17.92 4.57 -11.14
C ASN A 99 -18.91 5.70 -10.78
N PRO A 100 -19.88 6.07 -11.65
CA PRO A 100 -20.86 7.11 -11.32
C PRO A 100 -21.68 6.82 -10.05
N ALA A 101 -21.85 5.54 -9.67
CA ALA A 101 -22.53 5.16 -8.43
C ALA A 101 -21.83 5.68 -7.16
N THR A 102 -20.54 6.01 -7.25
CA THR A 102 -19.68 6.46 -6.14
C THR A 102 -19.22 7.92 -6.30
N LEU A 103 -19.73 8.66 -7.30
CA LEU A 103 -19.26 10.02 -7.59
C LEU A 103 -19.65 11.01 -6.48
N ILE A 104 -20.90 10.95 -6.01
CA ILE A 104 -21.42 11.78 -4.92
C ILE A 104 -22.22 10.88 -3.96
N PRO A 105 -21.54 10.07 -3.13
CA PRO A 105 -22.23 9.20 -2.19
C PRO A 105 -22.84 10.02 -1.05
N LEU A 106 -23.94 9.53 -0.47
CA LEU A 106 -24.43 10.04 0.80
C LEU A 106 -23.38 9.87 1.89
N SER A 107 -23.37 10.77 2.88
CA SER A 107 -22.57 10.56 4.09
C SER A 107 -22.98 9.23 4.75
N PRO A 108 -22.05 8.47 5.36
CA PRO A 108 -22.37 7.17 5.95
C PRO A 108 -23.52 7.21 6.95
N ARG A 109 -23.66 8.32 7.71
CA ARG A 109 -24.78 8.51 8.65
C ARG A 109 -26.15 8.54 7.97
N ASP A 110 -26.22 9.05 6.75
CA ASP A 110 -27.47 9.24 6.02
C ASP A 110 -27.87 7.96 5.26
N SER A 111 -26.90 7.16 4.79
CA SER A 111 -27.16 5.88 4.11
C SER A 111 -27.28 4.69 5.06
N ALA A 112 -26.65 4.72 6.25
CA ALA A 112 -26.67 3.60 7.19
C ALA A 112 -28.07 3.10 7.59
N PRO A 113 -29.08 3.96 7.87
CA PRO A 113 -30.43 3.47 8.22
C PRO A 113 -31.04 2.59 7.14
N LEU A 114 -30.86 2.96 5.86
CA LEU A 114 -31.35 2.16 4.73
C LEU A 114 -30.65 0.81 4.65
N TYR A 115 -29.33 0.75 4.87
CA TYR A 115 -28.61 -0.53 4.93
C TYR A 115 -29.13 -1.42 6.07
N VAL A 116 -29.40 -0.85 7.25
CA VAL A 116 -29.96 -1.61 8.38
C VAL A 116 -31.34 -2.16 8.05
N GLU A 117 -32.21 -1.35 7.44
CA GLU A 117 -33.53 -1.77 6.98
C GLU A 117 -33.42 -2.91 5.95
N MET A 118 -32.59 -2.74 4.92
CA MET A 118 -32.38 -3.73 3.86
C MET A 118 -31.81 -5.07 4.37
N MET A 119 -31.04 -5.05 5.46
CA MET A 119 -30.50 -6.25 6.12
C MET A 119 -31.46 -6.86 7.15
N GLY A 120 -32.64 -6.28 7.37
CA GLY A 120 -33.68 -6.80 8.26
C GLY A 120 -33.55 -6.38 9.72
N GLY A 121 -32.97 -5.21 9.98
CA GLY A 121 -32.87 -4.61 11.31
C GLY A 121 -31.56 -4.92 12.04
N SER A 122 -31.26 -4.11 13.07
CA SER A 122 -30.03 -4.21 13.86
C SER A 122 -29.85 -5.57 14.52
N ASP A 123 -30.93 -6.16 15.03
CA ASP A 123 -30.86 -7.44 15.75
C ASP A 123 -30.34 -8.57 14.84
N ARG A 124 -30.77 -8.59 13.57
CA ARG A 124 -30.28 -9.56 12.58
C ARG A 124 -28.81 -9.32 12.23
N ILE A 125 -28.40 -8.07 12.07
CA ILE A 125 -26.99 -7.72 11.80
C ILE A 125 -26.10 -8.17 12.97
N MET A 126 -26.49 -7.85 14.20
CA MET A 126 -25.73 -8.21 15.40
C MET A 126 -25.63 -9.72 15.58
N ALA A 127 -26.73 -10.45 15.38
CA ALA A 127 -26.71 -11.91 15.40
C ALA A 127 -25.78 -12.51 14.32
N LYS A 128 -25.71 -11.90 13.13
CA LYS A 128 -24.80 -12.36 12.07
C LYS A 128 -23.33 -12.03 12.37
N SER A 129 -23.06 -10.90 13.03
CA SER A 129 -21.69 -10.44 13.30
C SER A 129 -20.87 -11.36 14.20
N VAL A 130 -21.52 -12.22 15.01
CA VAL A 130 -20.80 -13.19 15.87
C VAL A 130 -20.38 -14.46 15.12
N GLU A 131 -20.80 -14.64 13.86
CA GLU A 131 -20.44 -15.77 13.03
C GLU A 131 -19.21 -15.52 12.12
N LEU A 132 -18.76 -14.27 12.03
CA LEU A 132 -17.66 -13.81 11.15
C LEU A 132 -16.38 -13.56 11.94
#